data_AF-A0A7Z9WK67-F1
#
_entry.id   AF-A0A7Z9WK67-F1
#
_cell.length_a   1.000
_cell.length_b   1.000
_cell.length_c   1.000
_cell.angle_alpha   90.00
_cell.angle_beta   90.00
_cell.angle_gamma   90.00
#
_symmetry.space_group_name_H-M   'P 1'
#
loop_
_entity.id
_entity.type
_entity.pdbx_description
1 polymer ?
#
loop_
_entity_poly.entity_id
_entity_poly.type
_entity_poly.pdbx_seq_one_letter_code
_entity_poly.pdbx_strand_id
1 'polypeptide(L)'
;MVGSAMGLAVFLSILNAKIIEYFVTPLFEAQGWDKRLILYVSLATGLAISLATGVDLITPLAEQAGQKVIYPAGMIITGVLVGGGANLIYDIFDTIGAARELREAEAERIRRMGG
;
A
#
# COMPACT_ATOMS: atom_id res chain seq x y z
N MET A 1 21.60 -0.33 12.32
CA MET A 1 20.29 -0.52 12.97
C MET A 1 19.09 -0.44 12.01
N VAL A 2 19.21 0.12 10.80
CA VAL A 2 18.09 0.22 9.84
C VAL A 2 17.68 -1.15 9.28
N GLY A 3 18.63 -2.07 9.08
CA GLY A 3 18.34 -3.40 8.54
C GLY A 3 17.38 -4.25 9.40
N SER A 4 17.46 -4.14 10.73
CA SER A 4 16.52 -4.83 11.64
C SER A 4 15.14 -4.18 11.66
N ALA A 5 15.05 -2.86 11.49
CA ALA A 5 13.78 -2.14 11.40
C ALA A 5 13.02 -2.49 10.11
N MET A 6 13.74 -2.59 8.98
CA MET A 6 13.15 -3.03 7.70
C MET A 6 12.63 -4.46 7.78
N GLY A 7 13.42 -5.39 8.35
CA GLY A 7 12.97 -6.77 8.54
C GLY A 7 11.70 -6.87 9.38
N LEU A 8 11.62 -6.08 10.46
CA LEU A 8 10.43 -6.01 11.31
C LEU A 8 9.23 -5.43 10.56
N ALA A 9 9.38 -4.34 9.81
CA ALA A 9 8.29 -3.73 9.06
C ALA A 9 7.76 -4.63 7.94
N VAL A 10 8.64 -5.38 7.25
CA VAL A 10 8.24 -6.40 6.27
C VAL A 10 7.46 -7.52 6.95
N PHE A 11 7.95 -8.03 8.07
CA PHE A 11 7.25 -9.05 8.86
C PHE A 11 5.84 -8.57 9.27
N LEU A 12 5.74 -7.34 9.78
CA LEU A 12 4.46 -6.74 10.18
C LEU A 12 3.52 -6.52 8.98
N SER A 13 4.05 -6.17 7.80
CA SER A 13 3.23 -6.05 6.58
C SER A 13 2.67 -7.41 6.15
N ILE A 14 3.47 -8.47 6.18
CA ILE A 14 3.01 -9.84 5.89
C ILE A 14 1.97 -10.29 6.93
N LEU A 15 2.22 -10.02 8.22
CA LEU A 15 1.28 -10.33 9.28
C LEU A 15 -0.06 -9.61 9.06
N ASN A 16 -0.02 -8.31 8.72
CA ASN A 16 -1.21 -7.53 8.40
C ASN A 16 -1.98 -8.15 7.23
N ALA A 17 -1.29 -8.48 6.13
CA ALA A 17 -1.91 -9.12 4.97
C ALA A 17 -2.60 -10.46 5.34
N LYS A 18 -1.96 -11.28 6.17
CA LYS A 18 -2.52 -12.55 6.64
C LYS A 18 -3.74 -12.34 7.54
N ILE A 19 -3.74 -11.32 8.40
CA ILE A 19 -4.91 -10.97 9.21
C ILE A 19 -6.09 -10.60 8.29
N ILE A 20 -5.84 -9.76 7.29
CA ILE A 20 -6.88 -9.37 6.33
C ILE A 20 -7.41 -10.58 5.56
N GLU A 21 -6.51 -11.42 5.03
CA GLU A 21 -6.85 -12.62 4.25
C GLU A 21 -7.69 -13.62 5.06
N TYR A 22 -7.31 -13.93 6.30
CA TYR A 22 -7.97 -14.97 7.10
C TYR A 22 -9.21 -14.50 7.84
N PHE A 23 -9.31 -13.21 8.20
CA PHE A 23 -10.40 -12.72 9.06
C PHE A 23 -11.31 -11.73 8.35
N VAL A 24 -10.76 -10.82 7.54
CA VAL A 24 -11.53 -9.73 6.94
C VAL A 24 -12.17 -10.19 5.63
N THR A 25 -11.38 -10.74 4.70
CA THR A 25 -11.89 -11.20 3.39
C THR A 25 -13.07 -12.17 3.50
N PRO A 26 -13.02 -13.27 4.28
CA PRO A 26 -14.16 -14.19 4.38
C PRO A 26 -15.40 -13.55 5.00
N LEU A 27 -15.22 -12.62 5.94
CA LEU A 27 -16.34 -11.88 6.54
C LEU A 27 -17.04 -11.00 5.50
N PHE A 28 -16.25 -10.29 4.68
CA PHE A 28 -16.77 -9.45 3.60
C PHE A 28 -17.51 -10.27 2.53
N GLU A 29 -16.97 -11.44 2.18
CA GLU A 29 -17.61 -12.36 1.23
C GLU A 29 -18.92 -12.93 1.79
N ALA A 30 -18.96 -13.32 3.06
CA ALA A 30 -20.17 -13.84 3.70
C ALA A 30 -21.29 -12.80 3.80
N GLN A 31 -20.94 -11.51 3.96
CA GLN A 31 -21.90 -10.41 4.10
C GLN A 31 -22.22 -9.71 2.78
N GLY A 32 -21.54 -10.05 1.67
CA GLY A 32 -21.69 -9.38 0.39
C GLY A 32 -21.28 -7.90 0.41
N TRP A 33 -20.36 -7.52 1.30
CA TRP A 33 -19.90 -6.14 1.43
C TRP A 33 -18.93 -5.76 0.30
N ASP A 34 -18.84 -4.46 0.01
CA ASP A 34 -17.91 -3.95 -1.01
C ASP A 34 -16.46 -4.26 -0.61
N LYS A 35 -15.78 -5.07 -1.43
CA LYS A 35 -14.39 -5.47 -1.25
C LYS A 35 -13.43 -4.28 -1.29
N ARG A 36 -13.82 -3.15 -1.89
CA ARG A 36 -13.02 -1.91 -1.85
C ARG A 36 -12.77 -1.42 -0.43
N LEU A 37 -13.66 -1.74 0.51
CA LEU A 37 -13.49 -1.36 1.91
C LEU A 37 -12.37 -2.14 2.61
N ILE A 38 -11.98 -3.30 2.09
CA ILE A 38 -10.86 -4.08 2.61
C ILE A 38 -9.55 -3.28 2.55
N LEU A 39 -9.40 -2.42 1.54
CA LEU A 39 -8.26 -1.49 1.46
C LEU A 39 -8.20 -0.56 2.67
N TYR A 40 -9.33 0.05 3.05
CA TYR A 40 -9.39 0.93 4.22
C TYR A 40 -9.17 0.17 5.52
N VAL A 41 -9.68 -1.07 5.62
CA VAL A 41 -9.43 -1.93 6.77
C VAL A 41 -7.93 -2.26 6.87
N SER A 42 -7.31 -2.65 5.76
CA SER A 42 -5.87 -2.94 5.68
C SER A 42 -5.01 -1.75 6.05
N LEU A 43 -5.39 -0.55 5.59
CA LEU A 43 -4.73 0.70 5.94
C LEU A 43 -4.87 1.00 7.44
N ALA A 44 -6.08 0.88 7.98
CA ALA A 44 -6.36 1.13 9.38
C ALA A 44 -5.60 0.15 10.29
N THR A 45 -5.56 -1.13 9.95
CA THR A 45 -4.82 -2.14 10.70
C THR A 45 -3.31 -1.94 10.59
N GLY A 46 -2.79 -1.54 9.43
CA GLY A 46 -1.37 -1.20 9.26
C GLY A 46 -0.94 0.00 10.09
N LEU A 47 -1.75 1.06 10.11
CA LEU A 47 -1.55 2.23 10.97
C LEU A 47 -1.60 1.84 12.46
N ALA A 48 -2.61 1.05 12.86
CA ALA A 48 -2.74 0.59 14.24
C ALA A 48 -1.52 -0.25 14.67
N ILE A 49 -1.05 -1.16 13.82
CA ILE A 49 0.14 -1.98 14.09
C ILE A 49 1.38 -1.12 14.25
N SER A 50 1.64 -0.19 13.32
CA SER A 50 2.84 0.65 13.38
C SER A 50 2.84 1.59 14.59
N LEU A 51 1.70 2.19 14.93
CA LEU A 51 1.57 3.04 16.11
C LEU A 51 1.69 2.25 17.41
N ALA A 52 1.08 1.07 17.50
CA ALA A 52 1.15 0.22 18.69
C ALA A 52 2.54 -0.36 18.94
N THR A 53 3.30 -0.65 17.87
CA THR A 53 4.64 -1.23 17.95
C THR A 53 5.76 -0.17 17.97
N GLY A 54 5.43 1.09 17.67
CA GLY A 54 6.41 2.18 17.55
C GLY A 54 7.36 2.01 16.36
N VAL A 55 7.00 1.19 15.38
CA VAL A 55 7.86 0.91 14.21
C VAL A 55 7.86 2.13 13.29
N ASP A 56 9.04 2.71 13.12
CA ASP A 56 9.29 3.87 12.26
C ASP A 56 10.48 3.58 11.34
N LEU A 57 10.19 3.43 10.04
CA LEU A 57 11.20 3.28 8.99
C LEU A 57 11.66 4.63 8.44
N ILE A 58 10.80 5.64 8.50
CA ILE A 58 10.97 6.87 7.73
C ILE A 58 11.84 7.87 8.48
N THR A 59 11.66 8.02 9.78
CA THR A 59 12.48 8.95 10.58
C THR A 59 13.98 8.60 10.48
N PRO A 60 14.43 7.35 10.68
CA PRO A 60 15.85 7.00 10.54
C PRO A 60 16.39 7.17 9.11
N LEU A 61 15.57 6.97 8.07
CA LEU A 61 15.95 7.18 6.68
C LEU A 61 16.07 8.67 6.33
N ALA A 62 15.13 9.47 6.81
CA ALA A 62 15.12 10.91 6.61
C ALA A 62 16.29 11.59 7.33
N GLU A 63 16.61 11.17 8.55
CA GLU A 63 17.77 11.68 9.30
C GLU A 63 19.09 11.40 8.57
N GLN A 64 19.24 10.23 7.95
CA GLN A 64 20.40 9.91 7.09
C GLN A 64 20.47 10.81 5.85
N ALA A 65 19.33 11.27 5.34
CA ALA A 65 19.24 12.22 4.25
C ALA A 65 19.35 13.69 4.70
N GLY A 66 19.64 13.95 5.99
CA GLY A 66 19.73 15.31 6.54
C GLY A 66 18.36 16.01 6.72
N GLN A 67 17.27 15.25 6.66
CA GLN A 67 15.91 15.74 6.85
C GLN A 67 15.42 15.48 8.27
N LYS A 68 14.45 16.29 8.73
CA LYS A 68 13.76 16.09 10.00
C LYS A 68 12.33 15.65 9.73
N VAL A 69 11.91 14.59 10.42
CA VAL A 69 10.54 14.09 10.41
C VAL A 69 9.92 14.44 11.76
N ILE A 70 8.73 15.03 11.73
CA ILE A 70 8.00 15.40 12.94
C ILE A 70 7.34 14.15 13.50
N TYR A 71 7.49 13.88 14.80
CA TYR A 71 6.77 12.79 15.46
C TYR A 71 5.26 13.07 15.49
N PRO A 72 4.37 12.10 15.15
CA PRO A 72 4.62 10.71 14.78
C PRO A 72 4.55 10.42 13.25
N ALA A 73 4.84 11.40 12.40
CA ALA A 73 4.66 11.28 10.95
C ALA A 73 5.43 10.11 10.33
N GLY A 74 6.63 9.80 10.81
CA GLY A 74 7.42 8.66 10.32
C GLY A 74 6.75 7.32 10.59
N MET A 75 6.17 7.16 11.79
CA MET A 75 5.35 5.99 12.14
C MET A 75 4.09 5.92 11.29
N ILE A 76 3.39 7.04 11.06
CA ILE A 76 2.18 7.06 10.23
C ILE A 76 2.51 6.57 8.81
N ILE A 77 3.55 7.13 8.19
CA ILE A 77 3.96 6.73 6.84
C ILE A 77 4.38 5.25 6.82
N THR A 78 5.08 4.80 7.86
CA THR A 78 5.44 3.38 8.03
C THR A 78 4.19 2.49 8.13
N GLY A 79 3.17 2.92 8.87
CA GLY A 79 1.89 2.23 8.99
C GLY A 79 1.11 2.18 7.69
N VAL A 80 1.19 3.20 6.84
CA VAL A 80 0.65 3.17 5.46
C VAL A 80 1.35 2.09 4.64
N LEU A 81 2.69 1.98 4.74
CA LEU A 81 3.45 0.95 4.04
C LEU A 81 3.10 -0.45 4.54
N VAL A 82 3.04 -0.67 5.86
CA VAL A 82 2.60 -1.91 6.50
C VAL A 82 1.16 -2.26 6.10
N GLY A 83 0.30 -1.23 6.01
CA GLY A 83 -1.12 -1.30 5.67
C GLY A 83 -1.45 -1.66 4.22
N GLY A 84 -0.45 -1.89 3.38
CA GLY A 84 -0.65 -2.27 1.99
C GLY A 84 -0.23 -1.22 0.99
N GLY A 85 0.75 -0.35 1.32
CA GLY A 85 1.39 0.54 0.33
C GLY A 85 1.83 -0.20 -0.94
N ALA A 86 2.16 -1.49 -0.86
CA ALA A 86 2.44 -2.33 -2.02
C ALA A 86 1.22 -2.64 -2.90
N ASN A 87 0.01 -2.86 -2.35
CA ASN A 87 -1.20 -3.05 -3.15
C ASN A 87 -1.64 -1.74 -3.83
N LEU A 88 -1.50 -0.59 -3.16
CA LEU A 88 -1.78 0.71 -3.77
C LEU A 88 -0.79 1.02 -4.90
N ILE A 89 0.49 0.68 -4.72
CA ILE A 89 1.52 0.83 -5.74
C ILE A 89 1.25 -0.12 -6.91
N TYR A 90 0.90 -1.38 -6.63
CA TYR A 90 0.57 -2.37 -7.66
C TYR A 90 -0.67 -1.94 -8.46
N ASP A 91 -1.74 -1.51 -7.78
CA ASP A 91 -2.97 -1.02 -8.40
C ASP A 91 -2.75 0.27 -9.21
N ILE A 92 -1.88 1.18 -8.75
CA ILE A 92 -1.52 2.40 -9.49
C ILE A 92 -0.73 2.04 -10.76
N PHE A 93 0.27 1.15 -10.66
CA PHE A 93 1.05 0.74 -11.82
C PHE A 93 0.22 -0.07 -12.82
N ASP A 94 -0.69 -0.92 -12.34
CA ASP A 94 -1.62 -1.67 -13.17
C ASP A 94 -2.62 -0.74 -13.89
N THR A 95 -3.18 0.23 -13.15
CA THR A 95 -4.05 1.27 -13.72
C THR A 95 -3.32 2.13 -14.77
N ILE A 96 -2.06 2.48 -14.53
CA ILE A 96 -1.22 3.22 -15.49
C ILE A 96 -0.95 2.37 -16.75
N GLY A 97 -0.67 1.07 -16.59
CA GLY A 97 -0.48 0.13 -17.69
C GLY A 97 -1.73 0.03 -18.58
N ALA A 98 -2.89 -0.21 -17.97
CA ALA A 98 -4.16 -0.31 -18.68
C ALA A 98 -4.54 1.00 -19.42
N ALA A 99 -4.29 2.16 -18.81
CA ALA A 99 -4.55 3.46 -19.45
C ALA A 99 -3.67 3.71 -20.68
N ARG A 100 -2.44 3.16 -20.70
CA ARG A 100 -1.53 3.26 -21.85
C ARG A 100 -2.01 2.39 -23.01
N GLU A 101 -2.40 1.15 -22.75
CA GLU A 101 -2.90 0.23 -23.79
C GLU A 101 -4.16 0.78 -24.48
N LEU A 102 -5.07 1.41 -23.74
CA LEU A 102 -6.26 2.06 -24.30
C LEU A 102 -5.92 3.20 -25.25
N ARG A 103 -4.92 4.03 -24.92
CA ARG A 103 -4.47 5.13 -25.79
C ARG A 103 -3.80 4.61 -27.06
N GLU A 104 -3.03 3.53 -26.95
CA GLU A 104 -2.38 2.90 -28.09
C GLU A 104 -3.42 2.27 -29.04
N ALA A 105 -4.43 1.59 -28.50
CA ALA A 105 -5.55 1.03 -29.26
C ALA A 105 -6.41 2.09 -29.95
N GLU A 106 -6.64 3.24 -29.29
CA GLU A 106 -7.38 4.37 -29.86
C GLU A 106 -6.59 5.06 -30.99
N ALA A 107 -5.29 5.27 -30.80
CA ALA A 107 -4.41 5.82 -31.83
C ALA A 107 -4.35 4.92 -33.08
N GLU A 108 -4.36 3.60 -32.90
CA GLU A 108 -4.41 2.66 -34.01
C GLU A 108 -5.76 2.67 -34.74
N ARG A 109 -6.88 2.79 -34.00
CA ARG A 109 -8.21 2.98 -34.61
C ARG A 109 -8.29 4.24 -35.46
N ILE A 110 -7.77 5.37 -34.97
CA ILE A 110 -7.77 6.64 -35.71
C ILE A 110 -6.94 6.53 -37.00
N ARG A 111 -5.76 5.87 -36.94
CA ARG A 111 -4.95 5.61 -38.14
C ARG A 111 -5.67 4.75 -39.18
N ARG A 112 -6.47 3.77 -38.76
CA ARG A 112 -7.26 2.93 -39.68
C ARG A 112 -8.48 3.63 -40.28
N MET A 113 -9.00 4.69 -39.65
CA MET A 113 -10.15 5.45 -40.14
C MET A 113 -9.77 6.67 -40.98
N GLY A 114 -8.55 7.19 -40.83
CA GLY A 114 -8.04 8.35 -41.56
C GLY A 114 -7.16 8.03 -42.79
N GLY A 115 -7.06 6.75 -43.17
CA GLY A 115 -6.32 6.26 -44.33
C GLY A 115 -7.21 5.65 -45.40
#